data_AF-A0AA36IFH9-F1
#
_entry.id   AF-A0AA36IFH9-F1
#
_cell.length_a   1.000
_cell.length_b   1.000
_cell.length_c   1.000
_cell.angle_alpha   90.00
_cell.angle_beta   90.00
_cell.angle_gamma   90.00
#
_symmetry.space_group_name_H-M   'P 1'
#
loop_
_entity.id
_entity.type
_entity.pdbx_description
1 polymer ?
#
loop_
_entity_poly.entity_id
_entity_poly.type
_entity_poly.pdbx_seq_one_letter_code
_entity_poly.pdbx_strand_id
1 'polypeptide(L)'
;MAPRRGKRGAPSDVDESEHSPVERSFQDSPRPAKVRKATSAPSLRQRLAARGAEPPPESAQDRKSQSKLFESFGRKSEDDKAVATPCRSPRWATPRSRGCEGGTQASTSSGPKKEDTGSPDQSYESRPIARSGSTISAPEDAARQSREEAACEEVARILPLRRKRFCSEIMRAKAVLGLGPDAHEVSQVQQAFRSLMRKLHPDRIGVNREATEAMELLREAKASCERAFSRLRAPQAPTRLAATVLCAAVGQRRIRLDWRAPEESRSCPVRRYLVAALDPAYGQALTITVLEPEYNESLKRFTSLDELATYVLAEEELSKLPSFFQQATAVVQVAAENEAGQSAWCTLQLSLRSSASAPRSLKVDEKTTAPRSSKDEKPGKRANPSVPSASSRECREFEATAHSLAREGGNQLCTWLRKQGKALLGTWLRSQGWPTTGSKDELVDRVAFAVGAVGKVR
;
A
#
# COMPACT_ATOMS: atom_id res chain seq x y z
N MET A 1 -70.72 2.59 12.37
CA MET A 1 -69.29 2.57 12.00
C MET A 1 -68.80 1.14 12.05
N ALA A 2 -68.39 0.59 10.91
CA ALA A 2 -68.04 -0.82 10.74
C ALA A 2 -66.53 -1.07 10.93
N PRO A 3 -66.08 -2.20 11.51
CA PRO A 3 -64.68 -2.60 11.48
C PRO A 3 -64.39 -3.54 10.30
N ARG A 4 -63.35 -3.21 9.52
CA ARG A 4 -62.82 -4.01 8.41
C ARG A 4 -61.98 -5.17 8.94
N ARG A 5 -62.33 -6.40 8.53
CA ARG A 5 -61.53 -7.63 8.70
C ARG A 5 -60.43 -7.70 7.61
N GLY A 6 -59.18 -7.88 8.04
CA GLY A 6 -58.05 -8.24 7.18
C GLY A 6 -57.98 -9.76 6.94
N LYS A 7 -57.88 -10.14 5.66
CA LYS A 7 -57.76 -11.53 5.17
C LYS A 7 -56.36 -12.09 5.44
N ARG A 8 -56.30 -13.34 5.90
CA ARG A 8 -55.09 -14.18 5.96
C ARG A 8 -54.84 -14.79 4.57
N GLY A 9 -53.59 -14.72 4.11
CA GLY A 9 -53.11 -15.43 2.93
C GLY A 9 -52.62 -16.83 3.32
N ALA A 10 -52.97 -17.83 2.51
CA ALA A 10 -52.48 -19.20 2.57
C ALA A 10 -51.17 -19.33 1.77
N PRO A 11 -50.25 -20.22 2.16
CA PRO A 11 -49.11 -20.61 1.33
C PRO A 11 -49.52 -21.70 0.32
N SER A 12 -49.05 -21.54 -0.92
CA SER A 12 -49.21 -22.48 -2.02
C SER A 12 -48.08 -23.51 -1.99
N ASP A 13 -48.48 -24.78 -2.01
CA ASP A 13 -47.64 -25.93 -2.33
C ASP A 13 -47.05 -25.78 -3.74
N VAL A 14 -45.74 -26.05 -3.88
CA VAL A 14 -45.07 -26.24 -5.17
C VAL A 14 -44.32 -27.56 -5.14
N ASP A 15 -45.00 -28.54 -5.72
CA ASP A 15 -44.56 -29.60 -6.63
C ASP A 15 -43.12 -30.13 -6.51
N GLU A 16 -43.06 -31.39 -6.08
CA GLU A 16 -41.97 -32.33 -6.34
C GLU A 16 -41.85 -32.58 -7.84
N SER A 17 -40.65 -32.45 -8.39
CA SER A 17 -40.34 -32.99 -9.71
C SER A 17 -39.04 -33.79 -9.65
N GLU A 18 -39.26 -35.09 -9.82
CA GLU A 18 -38.32 -36.17 -9.93
C GLU A 18 -37.30 -35.91 -11.05
N HIS A 19 -36.00 -36.07 -10.74
CA HIS A 19 -34.98 -36.28 -11.76
C HIS A 19 -34.27 -37.62 -11.54
N SER A 20 -34.55 -38.51 -12.48
CA SER A 20 -33.97 -39.83 -12.72
C SER A 20 -32.45 -39.77 -12.98
N PRO A 21 -31.67 -40.79 -12.58
CA PRO A 21 -30.25 -40.88 -12.89
C PRO A 21 -30.02 -41.53 -14.26
N VAL A 22 -29.34 -40.82 -15.15
CA VAL A 22 -28.86 -41.38 -16.42
C VAL A 22 -27.54 -42.12 -16.18
N GLU A 23 -27.59 -43.44 -16.25
CA GLU A 23 -26.42 -44.29 -16.45
C GLU A 23 -25.73 -43.91 -17.78
N ARG A 24 -24.45 -43.53 -17.71
CA ARG A 24 -23.57 -43.51 -18.88
C ARG A 24 -22.47 -44.53 -18.69
N SER A 25 -22.72 -45.70 -19.29
CA SER A 25 -21.69 -46.63 -19.74
C SER A 25 -20.81 -45.96 -20.80
N PHE A 26 -19.51 -45.87 -20.54
CA PHE A 26 -18.51 -45.70 -21.59
C PHE A 26 -17.40 -46.72 -21.36
N GLN A 27 -17.45 -47.78 -22.17
CA GLN A 27 -16.31 -48.62 -22.48
C GLN A 27 -15.34 -47.87 -23.40
N ASP A 28 -14.09 -48.33 -23.30
CA ASP A 28 -13.02 -48.31 -24.31
C ASP A 28 -11.82 -47.39 -24.06
N SER A 29 -10.77 -48.08 -23.59
CA SER A 29 -9.38 -47.68 -23.57
C SER A 29 -8.77 -47.71 -24.97
N PRO A 30 -7.84 -46.79 -25.27
CA PRO A 30 -6.70 -47.14 -26.10
C PRO A 30 -5.36 -46.85 -25.41
N ARG A 31 -4.56 -47.93 -25.41
CA ARG A 31 -3.09 -48.12 -25.38
C ARG A 31 -2.16 -46.92 -25.06
N PRO A 32 -1.07 -47.17 -24.30
CA PRO A 32 -0.08 -46.16 -23.96
C PRO A 32 0.86 -45.82 -25.12
N ALA A 33 1.06 -44.52 -25.37
CA ALA A 33 2.07 -44.01 -26.28
C ALA A 33 3.46 -44.06 -25.63
N LYS A 34 4.45 -44.44 -26.46
CA LYS A 34 5.87 -44.60 -26.14
C LYS A 34 6.47 -43.36 -25.47
N VAL A 35 7.04 -43.57 -24.28
CA VAL A 35 7.92 -42.64 -23.58
C VAL A 35 9.21 -42.46 -24.40
N ARG A 36 9.35 -41.31 -25.07
CA ARG A 36 10.64 -40.85 -25.60
C ARG A 36 11.42 -40.19 -24.46
N LYS A 37 12.56 -40.79 -24.10
CA LYS A 37 13.55 -40.21 -23.18
C LYS A 37 14.07 -38.90 -23.79
N ALA A 38 13.75 -37.78 -23.15
CA ALA A 38 14.44 -36.52 -23.38
C ALA A 38 15.82 -36.59 -22.70
N THR A 39 16.88 -36.64 -23.50
CA THR A 39 18.25 -36.43 -23.04
C THR A 39 18.40 -34.99 -22.57
N SER A 40 18.51 -34.84 -21.25
CA SER A 40 18.88 -33.60 -20.56
C SER A 40 20.25 -33.13 -21.04
N ALA A 41 20.30 -31.93 -21.63
CA ALA A 41 21.56 -31.25 -21.91
C ALA A 41 22.20 -30.80 -20.58
N PRO A 42 23.51 -31.01 -20.37
CA PRO A 42 24.18 -30.64 -19.14
C PRO A 42 24.16 -29.14 -18.91
N SER A 43 23.91 -28.76 -17.66
CA SER A 43 23.84 -27.38 -17.19
C SER A 43 25.17 -26.64 -17.44
N LEU A 44 25.09 -25.34 -17.75
CA LEU A 44 26.22 -24.43 -17.95
C LEU A 44 27.23 -24.46 -16.78
N ARG A 45 26.78 -24.85 -15.58
CA ARG A 45 27.60 -25.00 -14.37
C ARG A 45 28.51 -26.24 -14.41
N GLN A 46 28.11 -27.29 -15.13
CA GLN A 46 28.96 -28.48 -15.37
C GLN A 46 29.99 -28.26 -16.48
N ARG A 47 29.74 -27.33 -17.41
CA ARG A 47 30.71 -26.97 -18.46
C ARG A 47 31.87 -26.10 -17.95
N LEU A 48 31.68 -25.37 -16.84
CA LEU A 48 32.71 -24.49 -16.27
C LEU A 48 33.69 -25.21 -15.32
N ALA A 49 33.37 -26.42 -14.85
CA ALA A 49 34.25 -27.19 -13.98
C ALA A 49 35.35 -27.99 -14.72
N ALA A 50 35.34 -28.01 -16.06
CA ALA A 50 36.26 -28.80 -16.88
C ALA A 50 37.39 -27.98 -17.55
N ARG A 51 37.51 -26.68 -17.26
CA ARG A 51 38.66 -25.87 -17.69
C ARG A 51 39.56 -25.61 -16.49
N GLY A 52 40.54 -26.50 -16.32
CA GLY A 52 41.68 -26.25 -15.45
C GLY A 52 42.38 -24.97 -15.87
N ALA A 53 42.53 -24.06 -14.91
CA ALA A 53 43.49 -22.98 -14.96
C ALA A 53 44.47 -23.23 -13.81
N GLU A 54 45.71 -23.57 -14.17
CA GLU A 54 46.80 -23.62 -13.21
C GLU A 54 47.06 -22.26 -12.59
N PRO A 55 47.36 -22.18 -11.28
CA PRO A 55 47.87 -20.96 -10.67
C PRO A 55 49.38 -20.81 -10.96
N PRO A 56 49.86 -19.57 -11.23
CA PRO A 56 51.29 -19.30 -11.39
C PRO A 56 52.02 -19.31 -10.03
N PRO A 57 53.35 -19.53 -10.03
CA PRO A 57 54.12 -19.77 -8.83
C PRO A 57 54.44 -18.48 -8.05
N GLU A 58 54.49 -18.68 -6.74
CA GLU A 58 55.20 -17.96 -5.68
C GLU A 58 55.99 -16.70 -6.04
N SER A 59 55.68 -15.62 -5.32
CA SER A 59 56.71 -14.73 -4.80
C SER A 59 56.56 -14.61 -3.28
N ALA A 60 57.59 -15.13 -2.60
CA ALA A 60 57.80 -15.01 -1.18
C ALA A 60 58.22 -13.57 -0.83
N GLN A 61 57.54 -12.92 0.10
CA GLN A 61 58.15 -12.00 1.07
C GLN A 61 57.16 -11.56 2.16
N ASP A 62 57.67 -11.60 3.39
CA ASP A 62 57.20 -10.90 4.60
C ASP A 62 55.85 -11.26 5.22
N ARG A 63 55.88 -12.28 6.08
CA ARG A 63 55.14 -12.26 7.36
C ARG A 63 55.96 -12.88 8.50
N LYS A 64 56.85 -12.08 9.09
CA LYS A 64 57.21 -12.18 10.51
C LYS A 64 56.39 -11.13 11.26
N SER A 65 55.50 -11.57 12.14
CA SER A 65 55.34 -11.05 13.51
C SER A 65 53.98 -11.44 14.11
N GLN A 66 54.03 -11.80 15.39
CA GLN A 66 52.92 -11.96 16.34
C GLN A 66 52.23 -13.33 16.41
N SER A 67 53.00 -14.33 16.84
CA SER A 67 52.52 -15.40 17.71
C SER A 67 53.11 -15.21 19.11
N LYS A 68 52.29 -14.83 20.09
CA LYS A 68 52.53 -15.00 21.53
C LYS A 68 51.24 -14.70 22.29
N LEU A 69 50.98 -15.50 23.33
CA LEU A 69 49.88 -15.44 24.32
C LEU A 69 48.59 -16.21 23.96
N PHE A 70 48.57 -17.51 24.21
CA PHE A 70 47.87 -18.12 25.37
C PHE A 70 47.96 -19.66 25.30
N GLU A 71 49.01 -20.22 25.91
CA GLU A 71 48.93 -21.49 26.66
C GLU A 71 48.83 -21.03 28.12
N SER A 72 47.86 -21.41 28.93
CA SER A 72 47.69 -22.77 29.43
C SER A 72 46.57 -22.72 30.49
N PHE A 73 45.67 -23.70 30.48
CA PHE A 73 45.19 -24.41 31.67
C PHE A 73 44.36 -25.60 31.18
N GLY A 74 44.91 -26.80 31.34
CA GLY A 74 44.24 -28.06 31.02
C GLY A 74 43.39 -28.58 32.19
N ARG A 75 42.45 -29.46 31.90
CA ARG A 75 42.51 -30.91 32.18
C ARG A 75 41.14 -31.57 32.01
N LYS A 76 41.16 -32.65 31.22
CA LYS A 76 40.46 -33.93 31.32
C LYS A 76 39.10 -34.01 32.06
N SER A 77 38.09 -34.48 31.33
CA SER A 77 37.31 -35.66 31.72
C SER A 77 36.67 -36.28 30.48
N GLU A 78 37.00 -37.54 30.22
CA GLU A 78 36.30 -38.44 29.30
C GLU A 78 34.98 -38.88 29.96
N ASP A 79 33.89 -38.95 29.19
CA ASP A 79 32.91 -40.05 29.20
C ASP A 79 31.73 -39.74 28.25
N ASP A 80 31.61 -40.59 27.23
CA ASP A 80 30.38 -41.17 26.66
C ASP A 80 29.05 -40.40 26.71
N LYS A 81 28.61 -39.93 25.52
CA LYS A 81 27.44 -40.47 24.77
C LYS A 81 27.05 -39.55 23.62
N ALA A 82 27.14 -40.08 22.41
CA ALA A 82 26.62 -39.48 21.20
C ALA A 82 25.09 -39.39 21.25
N VAL A 83 24.55 -38.17 21.29
CA VAL A 83 23.16 -37.87 20.93
C VAL A 83 23.16 -36.74 19.90
N ALA A 84 22.54 -37.02 18.76
CA ALA A 84 22.46 -36.15 17.60
C ALA A 84 21.93 -34.75 17.95
N THR A 85 22.72 -33.73 17.60
CA THR A 85 22.32 -32.32 17.66
C THR A 85 21.64 -31.93 16.34
N PRO A 86 20.38 -31.45 16.32
CA PRO A 86 19.80 -30.88 15.12
C PRO A 86 20.23 -29.42 14.93
N CYS A 87 20.40 -29.07 13.66
CA CYS A 87 20.90 -27.82 13.12
C CYS A 87 20.30 -26.55 13.76
N ARG A 88 21.18 -25.68 14.29
CA ARG A 88 20.89 -24.28 14.62
C ARG A 88 20.77 -23.47 13.32
N SER A 89 19.58 -22.95 13.05
CA SER A 89 19.36 -21.90 12.04
C SER A 89 19.96 -20.56 12.50
N PRO A 90 20.41 -19.68 11.57
CA PRO A 90 20.98 -18.39 11.92
C PRO A 90 19.90 -17.43 12.43
N ARG A 91 20.10 -16.94 13.66
CA ARG A 91 19.37 -15.81 14.26
C ARG A 91 19.78 -14.54 13.51
N TRP A 92 18.83 -13.89 12.86
CA TRP A 92 18.97 -12.49 12.47
C TRP A 92 18.94 -11.64 13.73
N ALA A 93 20.05 -10.99 14.03
CA ALA A 93 20.16 -10.03 15.11
C ALA A 93 19.40 -8.75 14.72
N THR A 94 18.40 -8.39 15.51
CA THR A 94 17.84 -7.04 15.53
C THR A 94 18.87 -6.08 16.13
N PRO A 95 19.09 -4.88 15.54
CA PRO A 95 19.93 -3.89 16.18
C PRO A 95 19.26 -3.39 17.46
N ARG A 96 19.95 -3.59 18.59
CA ARG A 96 19.67 -2.92 19.86
C ARG A 96 19.75 -1.41 19.66
N SER A 97 18.62 -0.73 19.88
CA SER A 97 18.60 0.70 20.16
C SER A 97 19.44 0.95 21.42
N ARG A 98 20.58 1.62 21.27
CA ARG A 98 21.36 2.14 22.39
C ARG A 98 20.54 3.23 23.08
N GLY A 99 20.39 3.10 24.39
CA GLY A 99 19.87 4.15 25.25
C GLY A 99 20.80 5.35 25.22
N CYS A 100 20.21 6.53 24.99
CA CYS A 100 20.79 7.78 25.42
C CYS A 100 20.23 8.08 26.81
N GLU A 101 21.07 7.89 27.82
CA GLU A 101 20.94 8.60 29.09
C GLU A 101 21.19 10.08 28.81
N GLY A 102 20.20 10.93 29.11
CA GLY A 102 20.28 12.37 28.95
C GLY A 102 19.46 13.02 30.04
N GLY A 103 20.16 13.64 30.99
CA GLY A 103 19.62 14.09 32.27
C GLY A 103 18.59 15.20 32.19
N THR A 104 17.67 15.14 33.14
CA THR A 104 16.73 16.19 33.50
C THR A 104 17.51 17.35 34.14
N GLN A 105 17.72 18.43 33.39
CA GLN A 105 18.02 19.74 33.98
C GLN A 105 16.85 20.69 33.72
N ALA A 106 16.31 21.17 34.84
CA ALA A 106 15.33 22.24 34.89
C ALA A 106 15.91 23.52 34.30
N SER A 107 15.14 24.19 33.45
CA SER A 107 15.41 25.57 33.05
C SER A 107 14.07 26.28 32.91
N THR A 108 13.78 27.06 33.94
CA THR A 108 12.80 28.14 34.00
C THR A 108 12.91 29.07 32.80
N SER A 109 11.83 29.24 32.04
CA SER A 109 11.66 30.34 31.09
C SER A 109 10.44 31.17 31.46
N SER A 110 10.71 32.46 31.60
CA SER A 110 9.88 33.55 32.08
C SER A 110 8.96 34.17 31.01
N GLY A 111 7.71 34.45 31.41
CA GLY A 111 6.91 35.64 31.00
C GLY A 111 5.81 35.42 29.94
N PRO A 112 4.81 36.34 29.79
CA PRO A 112 4.51 37.52 30.62
C PRO A 112 3.10 37.53 31.25
N LYS A 113 2.99 38.40 32.25
CA LYS A 113 1.82 38.86 33.01
C LYS A 113 0.57 39.14 32.16
N LYS A 114 -0.58 38.73 32.69
CA LYS A 114 -1.83 39.48 32.58
C LYS A 114 -2.49 39.60 33.96
N GLU A 115 -2.75 40.86 34.30
CA GLU A 115 -3.51 41.41 35.42
C GLU A 115 -4.86 40.69 35.55
N ASP A 116 -5.21 40.18 36.74
CA ASP A 116 -5.74 40.91 37.90
C ASP A 116 -7.18 41.40 37.68
N THR A 117 -8.15 40.65 38.20
CA THR A 117 -9.39 41.17 38.77
C THR A 117 -10.20 40.04 39.43
N GLY A 118 -10.39 40.16 40.76
CA GLY A 118 -11.61 39.67 41.41
C GLY A 118 -11.50 38.48 42.36
N SER A 119 -11.13 38.76 43.60
CA SER A 119 -11.64 38.08 44.81
C SER A 119 -13.20 38.10 44.83
N PRO A 120 -13.92 37.21 45.54
CA PRO A 120 -13.69 36.99 46.98
C PRO A 120 -13.89 35.56 47.52
N ASP A 121 -13.09 35.26 48.54
CA ASP A 121 -13.55 34.79 49.87
C ASP A 121 -14.66 33.72 49.88
N GLN A 122 -14.25 32.44 49.90
CA GLN A 122 -15.10 31.34 50.34
C GLN A 122 -14.48 30.66 51.55
N SER A 123 -15.02 31.07 52.69
CA SER A 123 -15.10 30.38 53.97
C SER A 123 -14.85 28.87 53.92
N TYR A 124 -13.80 28.49 54.63
CA TYR A 124 -13.46 27.18 55.17
C TYR A 124 -14.55 26.69 56.13
N GLU A 125 -15.66 26.19 55.58
CA GLU A 125 -16.62 25.41 56.36
C GLU A 125 -16.09 23.98 56.55
N SER A 126 -15.53 23.74 57.73
CA SER A 126 -15.22 22.43 58.28
C SER A 126 -16.50 21.59 58.35
N ARG A 127 -16.76 20.80 57.29
CA ARG A 127 -17.86 19.84 57.29
C ARG A 127 -17.54 18.63 58.20
N PRO A 128 -18.48 18.21 59.05
CA PRO A 128 -18.27 17.08 59.96
C PRO A 128 -18.15 15.78 59.16
N ILE A 129 -17.17 14.97 59.55
CA ILE A 129 -16.97 13.59 59.08
C ILE A 129 -18.18 12.76 59.53
N ALA A 130 -19.24 12.80 58.73
CA ALA A 130 -20.35 11.90 58.88
C ALA A 130 -19.86 10.50 58.49
N ARG A 131 -19.72 9.63 59.49
CA ARG A 131 -19.66 8.17 59.35
C ARG A 131 -20.94 7.71 58.64
N SER A 132 -20.97 7.83 57.32
CA SER A 132 -22.01 7.23 56.49
C SER A 132 -21.80 5.72 56.51
N GLY A 133 -22.70 5.04 57.21
CA GLY A 133 -22.74 3.59 57.38
C GLY A 133 -22.66 2.87 56.03
N SER A 134 -21.67 1.99 55.95
CA SER A 134 -21.46 0.99 54.91
C SER A 134 -22.71 0.14 54.71
N THR A 135 -23.53 0.50 53.71
CA THR A 135 -24.78 -0.22 53.39
C THR A 135 -25.02 -0.28 51.87
N ILE A 136 -23.98 -0.54 51.07
CA ILE A 136 -24.12 -0.63 49.60
C ILE A 136 -23.20 -1.73 49.00
N SER A 137 -23.16 -2.92 49.59
CA SER A 137 -22.39 -4.08 49.04
C SER A 137 -23.22 -4.95 48.08
N ALA A 138 -24.55 -4.91 48.19
CA ALA A 138 -25.45 -5.78 47.43
C ALA A 138 -25.37 -5.68 45.88
N PRO A 139 -25.13 -4.52 45.24
CA PRO A 139 -25.10 -4.47 43.78
C PRO A 139 -23.79 -5.02 43.19
N GLU A 140 -22.71 -5.13 43.97
CA GLU A 140 -21.43 -5.65 43.46
C GLU A 140 -21.43 -7.18 43.34
N ASP A 141 -22.08 -7.87 44.27
CA ASP A 141 -22.16 -9.35 44.27
C ASP A 141 -22.97 -9.88 43.08
N ALA A 142 -24.09 -9.23 42.74
CA ALA A 142 -24.88 -9.60 41.57
C ALA A 142 -24.10 -9.39 40.25
N ALA A 143 -23.34 -8.29 40.15
CA ALA A 143 -22.50 -8.02 39.00
C ALA A 143 -21.32 -9.01 38.90
N ARG A 144 -20.79 -9.47 40.03
CA ARG A 144 -19.75 -10.50 40.07
C ARG A 144 -20.28 -11.86 39.64
N GLN A 145 -21.44 -12.28 40.17
CA GLN A 145 -22.07 -13.55 39.81
C GLN A 145 -22.39 -13.60 38.31
N SER A 146 -22.94 -12.52 37.74
CA SER A 146 -23.18 -12.43 36.30
C SER A 146 -21.90 -12.55 35.46
N ARG A 147 -20.77 -12.04 35.94
CA ARG A 147 -19.47 -12.19 35.25
C ARG A 147 -18.92 -13.61 35.34
N GLU A 148 -19.07 -14.26 36.50
CA GLU A 148 -18.65 -15.64 36.71
C GLU A 148 -19.49 -16.60 35.85
N GLU A 149 -20.80 -16.39 35.77
CA GLU A 149 -21.71 -17.14 34.90
C GLU A 149 -21.32 -16.99 33.41
N ALA A 150 -21.06 -15.76 32.96
CA ALA A 150 -20.63 -15.50 31.58
C ALA A 150 -19.26 -16.13 31.25
N ALA A 151 -18.37 -16.25 32.23
CA ALA A 151 -17.10 -16.95 32.05
C ALA A 151 -17.32 -18.47 31.97
N CYS A 152 -18.13 -19.04 32.86
CA CYS A 152 -18.49 -20.45 32.86
C CYS A 152 -19.16 -20.88 31.54
N GLU A 153 -20.04 -20.05 30.99
CA GLU A 153 -20.67 -20.30 29.68
C GLU A 153 -19.62 -20.41 28.55
N GLU A 154 -18.65 -19.50 28.50
CA GLU A 154 -17.59 -19.54 27.48
C GLU A 154 -16.63 -20.72 27.67
N VAL A 155 -16.31 -21.09 28.92
CA VAL A 155 -15.50 -22.28 29.21
C VAL A 155 -16.23 -23.54 28.74
N ALA A 156 -17.51 -23.68 29.10
CA ALA A 156 -18.36 -24.78 28.68
C ALA A 156 -18.51 -24.86 27.14
N ARG A 157 -18.45 -23.72 26.45
CA ARG A 157 -18.45 -23.66 24.98
C ARG A 157 -17.11 -24.07 24.37
N ILE A 158 -15.98 -23.63 24.94
CA ILE A 158 -14.63 -23.79 24.35
C ILE A 158 -14.08 -25.21 24.55
N LEU A 159 -14.17 -25.77 25.76
CA LEU A 159 -13.55 -27.05 26.09
C LEU A 159 -14.03 -28.25 25.22
N PRO A 160 -15.31 -28.37 24.86
CA PRO A 160 -15.78 -29.45 24.00
C PRO A 160 -15.30 -29.39 22.54
N LEU A 161 -14.66 -28.30 22.10
CA LEU A 161 -14.20 -28.09 20.72
C LEU A 161 -12.93 -28.91 20.41
N ARG A 162 -13.10 -30.24 20.43
CA ARG A 162 -12.05 -31.23 20.14
C ARG A 162 -11.58 -31.15 18.69
N ARG A 163 -10.28 -31.35 18.47
CA ARG A 163 -9.63 -31.34 17.14
C ARG A 163 -10.33 -32.22 16.09
N LYS A 164 -10.87 -33.39 16.49
CA LYS A 164 -11.45 -34.38 15.58
C LYS A 164 -12.77 -33.95 14.90
N ARG A 165 -13.46 -32.92 15.40
CA ARG A 165 -14.77 -32.48 14.85
C ARG A 165 -14.64 -31.47 13.71
N PHE A 166 -13.44 -31.00 13.42
CA PHE A 166 -13.21 -29.96 12.43
C PHE A 166 -12.36 -30.48 11.28
N CYS A 167 -12.74 -30.12 10.05
CA CYS A 167 -12.01 -30.48 8.84
C CYS A 167 -10.65 -29.76 8.71
N SER A 168 -10.44 -28.67 9.45
CA SER A 168 -9.18 -27.93 9.48
C SER A 168 -8.93 -27.27 10.84
N GLU A 169 -7.65 -27.04 11.14
CA GLU A 169 -7.21 -26.32 12.34
C GLU A 169 -7.76 -24.89 12.40
N ILE A 170 -7.87 -24.21 11.26
CA ILE A 170 -8.39 -22.84 11.17
C ILE A 170 -9.88 -22.80 11.51
N MET A 171 -10.67 -23.77 11.03
CA MET A 171 -12.10 -23.86 11.35
C MET A 171 -12.32 -24.06 12.85
N ARG A 172 -11.50 -24.91 13.49
CA ARG A 172 -11.51 -25.07 14.95
C ARG A 172 -11.14 -23.76 15.65
N ALA A 173 -10.07 -23.09 15.21
CA ALA A 173 -9.60 -21.85 15.81
C ALA A 173 -10.67 -20.74 15.71
N LYS A 174 -11.34 -20.61 14.57
CA LYS A 174 -12.50 -19.72 14.39
C LYS A 174 -13.63 -20.06 15.36
N ALA A 175 -13.98 -21.34 15.50
CA ALA A 175 -15.02 -21.77 16.42
C ALA A 175 -14.68 -21.47 17.89
N VAL A 176 -13.42 -21.68 18.31
CA VAL A 176 -12.95 -21.31 19.67
C VAL A 176 -13.12 -19.81 19.90
N LEU A 177 -12.72 -18.98 18.94
CA LEU A 177 -12.85 -17.53 18.99
C LEU A 177 -14.29 -17.01 18.82
N GLY A 178 -15.25 -17.86 18.46
CA GLY A 178 -16.63 -17.45 18.15
C GLY A 178 -16.73 -16.63 16.86
N LEU A 179 -15.78 -16.81 15.93
CA LEU A 179 -15.79 -16.15 14.63
C LEU A 179 -16.66 -16.92 13.63
N GLY A 180 -17.40 -16.19 12.81
CA GLY A 180 -18.13 -16.76 11.69
C GLY A 180 -17.21 -17.39 10.62
N PRO A 181 -17.76 -18.23 9.73
CA PRO A 181 -16.99 -18.85 8.65
C PRO A 181 -16.34 -17.81 7.71
N ASP A 182 -17.01 -16.67 7.51
CA ASP A 182 -16.57 -15.59 6.62
C ASP A 182 -15.56 -14.62 7.26
N ALA A 183 -15.14 -14.88 8.51
CA ALA A 183 -14.11 -14.07 9.14
C ALA A 183 -12.76 -14.33 8.48
N HIS A 184 -12.15 -13.32 7.86
CA HIS A 184 -10.88 -13.46 7.13
C HIS A 184 -9.82 -12.44 7.53
N GLU A 185 -10.11 -11.60 8.52
CA GLU A 185 -9.24 -10.48 8.87
C GLU A 185 -8.62 -10.66 10.26
N VAL A 186 -7.36 -10.24 10.39
CA VAL A 186 -6.62 -10.29 11.67
C VAL A 186 -7.25 -9.39 12.73
N SER A 187 -7.84 -8.25 12.32
CA SER A 187 -8.52 -7.31 13.23
C SER A 187 -9.71 -7.98 13.95
N GLN A 188 -10.51 -8.78 13.23
CA GLN A 188 -11.63 -9.55 13.77
C GLN A 188 -11.15 -10.59 14.78
N VAL A 189 -10.04 -11.28 14.49
CA VAL A 189 -9.38 -12.22 15.42
C VAL A 189 -8.96 -11.52 16.71
N GLN A 190 -8.32 -10.37 16.59
CA GLN A 190 -7.88 -9.58 17.75
C GLN A 190 -9.04 -9.03 18.57
N GLN A 191 -10.13 -8.61 17.92
CA GLN A 191 -11.34 -8.14 18.60
C GLN A 191 -12.03 -9.28 19.36
N ALA A 192 -12.24 -10.43 18.71
CA ALA A 192 -12.85 -11.60 19.32
C ALA A 192 -12.01 -12.10 20.51
N PHE A 193 -10.70 -12.21 20.32
CA PHE A 193 -9.77 -12.58 21.39
C PHE A 193 -9.84 -11.63 22.59
N ARG A 194 -9.79 -10.32 22.38
CA ARG A 194 -9.92 -9.32 23.45
C ARG A 194 -11.28 -9.40 24.14
N SER A 195 -12.35 -9.68 23.40
CA SER A 195 -13.69 -9.86 23.97
C SER A 195 -13.75 -11.05 24.93
N LEU A 196 -13.23 -12.20 24.51
CA LEU A 196 -13.19 -13.42 25.32
C LEU A 196 -12.22 -13.31 26.51
N MET A 197 -11.05 -12.72 26.31
CA MET A 197 -10.08 -12.49 27.39
C MET A 197 -10.63 -11.56 28.47
N ARG A 198 -11.52 -10.60 28.15
CA ARG A 198 -12.21 -9.78 29.16
C ARG A 198 -13.17 -10.58 30.03
N LYS A 199 -13.74 -11.68 29.52
CA LYS A 199 -14.60 -12.59 30.30
C LYS A 199 -13.77 -13.57 31.11
N LEU A 200 -12.75 -14.17 30.49
CA LEU A 200 -11.93 -15.24 31.04
C LEU A 200 -10.69 -14.76 31.82
N HIS A 201 -10.54 -13.48 32.11
CA HIS A 201 -9.34 -12.98 32.78
C HIS A 201 -9.18 -13.57 34.18
N PRO A 202 -7.97 -14.01 34.60
CA PRO A 202 -7.74 -14.62 35.92
C PRO A 202 -8.20 -13.72 37.08
N ASP A 203 -7.99 -12.41 36.99
CA ASP A 203 -8.44 -11.45 38.02
C ASP A 203 -9.97 -11.42 38.22
N ARG A 204 -10.76 -11.87 37.23
CA ARG A 204 -12.23 -11.85 37.30
C ARG A 204 -12.83 -13.17 37.76
N ILE A 205 -12.20 -14.28 37.41
CA ILE A 205 -12.73 -15.63 37.63
C ILE A 205 -12.00 -16.39 38.74
N GLY A 206 -10.89 -15.84 39.24
CA GLY A 206 -10.03 -16.49 40.22
C GLY A 206 -9.26 -17.69 39.65
N VAL A 207 -8.84 -18.59 40.53
CA VAL A 207 -8.07 -19.79 40.16
C VAL A 207 -9.03 -20.90 39.75
N ASN A 208 -9.44 -20.90 38.49
CA ASN A 208 -10.22 -21.98 37.88
C ASN A 208 -9.36 -22.73 36.84
N ARG A 209 -9.16 -24.04 37.06
CA ARG A 209 -8.36 -24.91 36.19
C ARG A 209 -8.94 -25.00 34.77
N GLU A 210 -10.25 -25.15 34.66
CA GLU A 210 -10.93 -25.29 33.37
C GLU A 210 -10.83 -24.00 32.55
N ALA A 211 -10.97 -22.85 33.22
CA ALA A 211 -10.81 -21.57 32.57
C ALA A 211 -9.37 -21.33 32.09
N THR A 212 -8.37 -21.78 32.87
CA THR A 212 -6.97 -21.73 32.46
C THR A 212 -6.73 -22.55 31.19
N GLU A 213 -7.30 -23.77 31.12
CA GLU A 213 -7.24 -24.61 29.92
C GLU A 213 -7.94 -23.96 28.71
N ALA A 214 -9.12 -23.39 28.90
CA ALA A 214 -9.85 -22.67 27.86
C ALA A 214 -9.05 -21.45 27.35
N MET A 215 -8.34 -20.73 28.22
CA MET A 215 -7.46 -19.63 27.83
C MET A 215 -6.27 -20.09 26.98
N GLU A 216 -5.66 -21.25 27.27
CA GLU A 216 -4.60 -21.79 26.42
C GLU A 216 -5.12 -22.16 25.03
N LEU A 217 -6.31 -22.79 24.94
CA LEU A 217 -6.98 -23.05 23.67
C LEU A 217 -7.28 -21.76 22.91
N LEU A 218 -7.68 -20.69 23.62
CA LEU A 218 -7.94 -19.39 23.04
C LEU A 218 -6.68 -18.74 22.46
N ARG A 219 -5.53 -18.84 23.14
CA ARG A 219 -4.23 -18.36 22.63
C ARG A 219 -3.74 -19.18 21.44
N GLU A 220 -3.87 -20.51 21.49
CA GLU A 220 -3.56 -21.41 20.37
C GLU A 220 -4.42 -21.05 19.15
N ALA A 221 -5.72 -20.83 19.35
CA ALA A 221 -6.66 -20.43 18.31
C ALA A 221 -6.30 -19.07 17.70
N LYS A 222 -5.99 -18.06 18.53
CA LYS A 222 -5.52 -16.75 18.07
C LYS A 222 -4.29 -16.91 17.17
N ALA A 223 -3.25 -17.58 17.66
CA ALA A 223 -2.01 -17.77 16.91
C ALA A 223 -2.23 -18.53 15.60
N SER A 224 -3.13 -19.52 15.59
CA SER A 224 -3.46 -20.30 14.40
C SER A 224 -4.22 -19.47 13.36
N CYS A 225 -5.22 -18.69 13.77
CA CYS A 225 -5.92 -17.75 12.89
C CYS A 225 -4.98 -16.65 12.37
N GLU A 226 -4.16 -16.05 13.24
CA GLU A 226 -3.17 -15.05 12.83
C GLU A 226 -2.18 -15.64 11.84
N ARG A 227 -1.63 -16.83 12.08
CA ARG A 227 -0.73 -17.51 11.13
C ARG A 227 -1.41 -17.85 9.81
N ALA A 228 -2.67 -18.27 9.86
CA ALA A 228 -3.45 -18.63 8.68
C ALA A 228 -3.82 -17.41 7.83
N PHE A 229 -4.22 -16.33 8.48
CA PHE A 229 -4.54 -15.06 7.82
C PHE A 229 -3.27 -14.33 7.41
N SER A 230 -2.15 -14.54 8.12
CA SER A 230 -0.82 -14.09 7.69
C SER A 230 -0.22 -14.94 6.57
N ARG A 231 -0.88 -16.04 6.11
CA ARG A 231 -0.53 -16.70 4.83
C ARG A 231 -0.93 -15.86 3.63
N LEU A 232 -1.03 -14.54 3.80
CA LEU A 232 -0.89 -13.60 2.71
C LEU A 232 0.35 -14.03 1.91
N ARG A 233 0.19 -14.06 0.59
CA ARG A 233 1.32 -14.21 -0.31
C ARG A 233 1.74 -12.81 -0.74
N ALA A 234 3.03 -12.65 -1.03
CA ALA A 234 3.48 -11.46 -1.74
C ALA A 234 2.61 -11.28 -3.00
N PRO A 235 2.24 -10.04 -3.35
CA PRO A 235 1.40 -9.79 -4.51
C PRO A 235 2.12 -10.21 -5.79
N GLN A 236 1.38 -10.31 -6.89
CA GLN A 236 2.01 -10.45 -8.20
C GLN A 236 2.67 -9.14 -8.63
N ALA A 237 3.60 -9.22 -9.58
CA ALA A 237 4.24 -8.04 -10.13
C ALA A 237 3.21 -7.15 -10.87
N PRO A 238 3.32 -5.81 -10.79
CA PRO A 238 2.53 -4.91 -11.61
C PRO A 238 2.66 -5.24 -13.11
N THR A 239 1.60 -4.98 -13.87
CA THR A 239 1.58 -5.28 -15.31
C THR A 239 1.51 -4.01 -16.14
N ARG A 240 1.80 -4.10 -17.45
CA ARG A 240 1.67 -2.98 -18.40
C ARG A 240 2.42 -1.70 -17.97
N LEU A 241 3.62 -1.85 -17.41
CA LEU A 241 4.47 -0.72 -17.10
C LEU A 241 4.88 0.00 -18.39
N ALA A 242 4.49 1.27 -18.50
CA ALA A 242 4.73 2.13 -19.65
C ALA A 242 5.26 3.49 -19.16
N ALA A 243 5.85 4.25 -20.09
CA ALA A 243 6.33 5.60 -19.81
C ALA A 243 5.92 6.58 -20.90
N THR A 244 5.60 7.80 -20.46
CA THR A 244 5.28 8.94 -21.31
C THR A 244 6.22 10.09 -20.95
N VAL A 245 6.99 10.59 -21.93
CA VAL A 245 7.88 11.74 -21.70
C VAL A 245 7.05 13.02 -21.67
N LEU A 246 7.03 13.70 -20.53
CA LEU A 246 6.35 14.98 -20.34
C LEU A 246 7.28 16.16 -20.69
N CYS A 247 8.55 16.06 -20.32
CA CYS A 247 9.59 17.03 -20.66
C CYS A 247 10.90 16.30 -20.96
N ALA A 248 11.56 16.67 -22.05
CA ALA A 248 12.82 16.06 -22.49
C ALA A 248 14.05 16.97 -22.32
N ALA A 249 13.85 18.21 -21.84
CA ALA A 249 14.93 19.16 -21.62
C ALA A 249 15.87 18.70 -20.51
N VAL A 250 17.17 18.63 -20.81
CA VAL A 250 18.21 18.17 -19.86
C VAL A 250 18.22 19.05 -18.61
N GLY A 251 18.27 18.43 -17.43
CA GLY A 251 18.17 19.12 -16.14
C GLY A 251 16.72 19.36 -15.67
N GLN A 252 15.73 19.15 -16.54
CA GLN A 252 14.31 19.32 -16.25
C GLN A 252 13.46 18.18 -16.83
N ARG A 253 14.07 17.01 -17.08
CA ARG A 253 13.33 15.90 -17.67
C ARG A 253 12.24 15.43 -16.71
N ARG A 254 11.07 15.17 -17.28
CA ARG A 254 9.91 14.64 -16.55
C ARG A 254 9.33 13.49 -17.34
N ILE A 255 9.27 12.32 -16.72
CA ILE A 255 8.78 11.09 -17.35
C ILE A 255 7.67 10.54 -16.47
N ARG A 256 6.45 10.45 -17.00
CA ARG A 256 5.35 9.80 -16.31
C ARG A 256 5.45 8.30 -16.53
N LEU A 257 5.44 7.55 -15.44
CA LEU A 257 5.28 6.11 -15.40
C LEU A 257 3.80 5.80 -15.17
N ASP A 258 3.31 4.81 -15.89
CA ASP A 258 1.95 4.28 -15.75
C ASP A 258 2.05 2.76 -15.68
N TRP A 259 1.33 2.13 -14.76
CA TRP A 259 1.22 0.66 -14.69
C TRP A 259 -0.20 0.25 -14.35
N ARG A 260 -0.46 -1.06 -14.42
CA ARG A 260 -1.71 -1.67 -13.98
C ARG A 260 -1.44 -2.49 -12.72
N ALA A 261 -2.32 -2.33 -11.74
CA ALA A 261 -2.32 -3.17 -10.55
C ALA A 261 -2.34 -4.67 -10.93
N PRO A 262 -1.66 -5.54 -10.17
CA PRO A 262 -1.82 -6.98 -10.33
C PRO A 262 -3.28 -7.39 -10.08
N GLU A 263 -3.67 -8.57 -10.57
CA GLU A 263 -5.01 -9.10 -10.29
C GLU A 263 -5.18 -9.32 -8.78
N GLU A 264 -6.08 -8.55 -8.17
CA GLU A 264 -6.30 -8.62 -6.74
C GLU A 264 -6.99 -9.93 -6.37
N SER A 265 -6.27 -10.78 -5.65
CA SER A 265 -6.85 -11.93 -4.98
C SER A 265 -6.95 -11.65 -3.49
N ARG A 266 -7.97 -12.22 -2.83
CA ARG A 266 -8.13 -12.12 -1.36
C ARG A 266 -6.88 -12.61 -0.60
N SER A 267 -6.05 -13.45 -1.22
CA SER A 267 -4.84 -14.01 -0.63
C SER A 267 -3.59 -13.14 -0.80
N CYS A 268 -3.64 -12.10 -1.62
CA CYS A 268 -2.50 -11.21 -1.87
C CYS A 268 -2.95 -9.77 -2.21
N PRO A 269 -3.65 -9.07 -1.29
CA PRO A 269 -4.03 -7.68 -1.52
C PRO A 269 -2.75 -6.84 -1.63
N VAL A 270 -2.74 -5.86 -2.55
CA VAL A 270 -1.66 -4.87 -2.63
C VAL A 270 -1.87 -3.85 -1.51
N ARG A 271 -0.79 -3.40 -0.87
CA ARG A 271 -0.85 -2.31 0.13
C ARG A 271 -0.17 -1.05 -0.36
N ARG A 272 0.91 -1.20 -1.12
CA ARG A 272 1.71 -0.08 -1.65
C ARG A 272 2.49 -0.47 -2.90
N TYR A 273 3.02 0.52 -3.60
CA TYR A 273 3.97 0.33 -4.69
C TYR A 273 5.34 0.88 -4.34
N LEU A 274 6.38 0.16 -4.74
CA LEU A 274 7.77 0.60 -4.69
C LEU A 274 8.21 0.98 -6.09
N VAL A 275 8.75 2.20 -6.24
CA VAL A 275 9.37 2.65 -7.49
C VAL A 275 10.87 2.76 -7.27
N ALA A 276 11.65 2.10 -8.11
CA ALA A 276 13.09 2.08 -8.05
C ALA A 276 13.72 2.38 -9.41
N ALA A 277 14.96 2.84 -9.41
CA ALA A 277 15.76 3.07 -10.61
C ALA A 277 17.13 2.43 -10.47
N LEU A 278 17.65 1.87 -11.56
CA LEU A 278 19.01 1.36 -11.63
C LEU A 278 19.92 2.49 -12.10
N ASP A 279 20.85 2.89 -11.23
CA ASP A 279 21.94 3.79 -11.59
C ASP A 279 23.26 3.01 -11.62
N PRO A 280 23.93 2.91 -12.78
CA PRO A 280 25.20 2.21 -12.92
C PRO A 280 26.34 2.71 -12.04
N ALA A 281 26.29 3.93 -11.50
CA ALA A 281 27.27 4.35 -10.49
C ALA A 281 27.18 3.52 -9.20
N TYR A 282 25.99 3.00 -8.87
CA TYR A 282 25.76 2.21 -7.65
C TYR A 282 25.73 0.70 -7.92
N GLY A 283 25.51 0.28 -9.17
CA GLY A 283 25.45 -1.14 -9.55
C GLY A 283 24.24 -1.91 -9.01
N GLN A 284 23.31 -1.23 -8.33
CA GLN A 284 22.07 -1.81 -7.79
C GLN A 284 20.90 -0.84 -7.95
N ALA A 285 19.67 -1.38 -7.99
CA ALA A 285 18.46 -0.56 -8.05
C ALA A 285 18.25 0.14 -6.71
N LEU A 286 18.00 1.45 -6.75
CA LEU A 286 17.73 2.29 -5.60
C LEU A 286 16.25 2.68 -5.59
N THR A 287 15.59 2.45 -4.46
CA THR A 287 14.19 2.87 -4.26
C THR A 287 14.12 4.39 -4.26
N ILE A 288 13.39 4.93 -5.22
CA ILE A 288 13.13 6.36 -5.37
C ILE A 288 12.02 6.77 -4.40
N THR A 289 10.89 6.05 -4.44
CA THR A 289 9.71 6.39 -3.65
C THR A 289 8.88 5.15 -3.30
N VAL A 290 8.06 5.31 -2.26
CA VAL A 290 7.06 4.34 -1.80
C VAL A 290 5.70 5.03 -1.90
N LEU A 291 4.78 4.45 -2.66
CA LEU A 291 3.45 5.00 -2.92
C LEU A 291 2.44 4.23 -2.08
N GLU A 292 1.95 4.86 -1.02
CA GLU A 292 0.96 4.30 -0.10
C GLU A 292 -0.39 5.05 -0.23
N PRO A 293 -1.53 4.40 0.03
CA PRO A 293 -2.83 5.06 0.14
C PRO A 293 -2.83 6.10 1.26
N GLU A 294 -2.67 7.37 0.90
CA GLU A 294 -2.69 8.49 1.83
C GLU A 294 -4.01 9.28 1.76
N TYR A 295 -4.35 9.94 2.86
CA TYR A 295 -5.49 10.84 2.89
C TYR A 295 -5.13 12.14 2.18
N ASN A 296 -5.76 12.41 1.04
CA ASN A 296 -5.56 13.64 0.31
C ASN A 296 -6.48 14.73 0.87
N GLU A 297 -5.92 15.68 1.61
CA GLU A 297 -6.70 16.75 2.24
C GLU A 297 -7.45 17.64 1.26
N SER A 298 -6.92 17.82 0.04
CA SER A 298 -7.57 18.62 -1.01
C SER A 298 -8.80 17.94 -1.57
N LEU A 299 -8.76 16.61 -1.70
CA LEU A 299 -9.89 15.81 -2.17
C LEU A 299 -10.81 15.30 -1.05
N LYS A 300 -10.41 15.50 0.22
CA LYS A 300 -11.10 15.00 1.42
C LYS A 300 -11.45 13.51 1.35
N ARG A 301 -10.56 12.71 0.75
CA ARG A 301 -10.70 11.26 0.63
C ARG A 301 -9.33 10.57 0.61
N PHE A 302 -9.33 9.27 0.89
CA PHE A 302 -8.15 8.43 0.67
C PHE A 302 -7.94 8.19 -0.81
N THR A 303 -6.69 8.31 -1.27
CA THR A 303 -6.29 7.93 -2.62
C THR A 303 -6.30 6.40 -2.74
N SER A 304 -7.00 5.87 -3.75
CA SER A 304 -7.07 4.43 -3.96
C SER A 304 -5.78 3.89 -4.60
N LEU A 305 -5.54 2.58 -4.47
CA LEU A 305 -4.37 1.94 -5.10
C LEU A 305 -4.34 2.09 -6.62
N ASP A 306 -5.50 2.14 -7.27
CA ASP A 306 -5.60 2.36 -8.71
C ASP A 306 -5.16 3.78 -9.10
N GLU A 307 -5.43 4.78 -8.25
CA GLU A 307 -4.97 6.16 -8.45
C GLU A 307 -3.45 6.29 -8.24
N LEU A 308 -2.87 5.43 -7.41
CA LEU A 308 -1.42 5.35 -7.18
C LEU A 308 -0.67 4.61 -8.29
N ALA A 309 -1.35 4.07 -9.31
CA ALA A 309 -0.72 3.34 -10.40
C ALA A 309 0.00 4.23 -11.44
N THR A 310 0.34 5.46 -11.04
CA THR A 310 1.06 6.45 -11.83
C THR A 310 2.08 7.18 -10.96
N TYR A 311 3.24 7.53 -11.54
CA TYR A 311 4.27 8.31 -10.86
C TYR A 311 5.08 9.14 -11.84
N VAL A 312 5.49 10.35 -11.46
CA VAL A 312 6.31 11.22 -12.31
C VAL A 312 7.74 11.22 -11.82
N LEU A 313 8.65 10.70 -12.65
CA LEU A 313 10.09 10.84 -12.44
C LEU A 313 10.52 12.23 -12.89
N ALA A 314 10.88 13.09 -11.94
CA ALA A 314 11.47 14.39 -12.22
C ALA A 314 13.00 14.34 -11.99
N GLU A 315 13.77 14.80 -12.97
CA GLU A 315 15.24 14.87 -12.89
C GLU A 315 15.72 15.71 -11.70
N GLU A 316 14.99 16.78 -11.40
CA GLU A 316 15.26 17.70 -10.28
C GLU A 316 15.14 17.01 -8.90
N GLU A 317 14.22 16.05 -8.75
CA GLU A 317 13.99 15.30 -7.50
C GLU A 317 15.01 14.16 -7.31
N LEU A 318 15.59 13.68 -8.40
CA LEU A 318 16.50 12.54 -8.44
C LEU A 318 17.98 12.95 -8.38
N SER A 319 18.29 14.01 -7.64
CA SER A 319 19.67 14.48 -7.41
C SER A 319 20.60 13.42 -6.81
N LYS A 320 20.05 12.40 -6.13
CA LYS A 320 20.79 11.25 -5.59
C LYS A 320 21.25 10.25 -6.65
N LEU A 321 20.73 10.34 -7.88
CA LEU A 321 21.04 9.44 -8.99
C LEU A 321 21.64 10.23 -10.16
N PRO A 322 22.83 10.82 -9.99
CA PRO A 322 23.38 11.79 -10.94
C PRO A 322 23.66 11.19 -12.33
N SER A 323 24.04 9.91 -12.39
CA SER A 323 24.35 9.23 -13.66
C SER A 323 23.12 8.63 -14.32
N PHE A 324 22.00 8.45 -13.61
CA PHE A 324 20.76 7.90 -14.19
C PHE A 324 20.31 8.65 -15.44
N PHE A 325 20.35 10.00 -15.43
CA PHE A 325 19.97 10.81 -16.60
C PHE A 325 21.07 11.03 -17.64
N GLN A 326 22.32 10.71 -17.31
CA GLN A 326 23.45 10.88 -18.24
C GLN A 326 23.53 9.73 -19.26
N GLN A 327 22.77 8.66 -19.03
CA GLN A 327 22.84 7.45 -19.84
C GLN A 327 22.02 7.57 -21.12
N ALA A 328 22.33 6.71 -22.09
CA ALA A 328 21.49 6.58 -23.27
C ALA A 328 20.15 5.91 -22.93
N THR A 329 20.21 4.93 -22.02
CA THR A 329 19.09 4.11 -21.59
C THR A 329 19.08 4.08 -20.07
N ALA A 330 17.93 4.40 -19.47
CA ALA A 330 17.68 4.25 -18.04
C ALA A 330 16.82 3.01 -17.78
N VAL A 331 16.94 2.43 -16.59
CA VAL A 331 16.11 1.29 -16.18
C VAL A 331 15.34 1.65 -14.93
N VAL A 332 14.02 1.51 -15.01
CA VAL A 332 13.09 1.79 -13.92
C VAL A 332 12.35 0.52 -13.57
N GLN A 333 12.08 0.33 -12.29
CA GLN A 333 11.45 -0.85 -11.75
C GLN A 333 10.29 -0.47 -10.84
N VAL A 334 9.20 -1.22 -10.93
CA VAL A 334 8.04 -1.06 -10.06
C VAL A 334 7.68 -2.41 -9.46
N ALA A 335 7.45 -2.46 -8.16
CA ALA A 335 6.95 -3.65 -7.47
C ALA A 335 5.73 -3.29 -6.62
N ALA A 336 4.77 -4.21 -6.53
CA ALA A 336 3.73 -4.19 -5.52
C ALA A 336 4.24 -4.82 -4.21
N GLU A 337 3.76 -4.35 -3.07
CA GLU A 337 4.12 -4.89 -1.75
C GLU A 337 2.88 -5.00 -0.84
N ASN A 338 2.89 -6.00 0.03
CA ASN A 338 1.94 -6.16 1.12
C ASN A 338 2.62 -6.67 2.41
N GLU A 339 1.83 -7.00 3.42
CA GLU A 339 2.34 -7.46 4.73
C GLU A 339 3.13 -8.78 4.65
N ALA A 340 2.91 -9.61 3.60
CA ALA A 340 3.69 -10.83 3.37
C ALA A 340 4.98 -10.59 2.59
N GLY A 341 5.14 -9.41 2.00
CA GLY A 341 6.37 -8.99 1.34
C GLY A 341 6.14 -8.40 -0.04
N GLN A 342 7.23 -8.36 -0.79
CA GLN A 342 7.32 -7.69 -2.07
C GLN A 342 7.14 -8.67 -3.23
N SER A 343 6.40 -8.24 -4.25
CA SER A 343 6.33 -8.91 -5.55
C SER A 343 7.66 -8.86 -6.30
N ALA A 344 7.75 -9.62 -7.39
CA ALA A 344 8.84 -9.46 -8.36
C ALA A 344 8.79 -8.06 -9.01
N TRP A 345 9.95 -7.56 -9.41
CA TRP A 345 10.07 -6.27 -10.10
C TRP A 345 9.53 -6.34 -11.53
N CYS A 346 8.63 -5.41 -11.88
CA CYS A 346 8.30 -5.08 -13.25
C CYS A 346 9.31 -4.05 -13.76
N THR A 347 10.05 -4.35 -14.83
CA THR A 347 11.16 -3.53 -15.30
C THR A 347 10.84 -2.87 -16.64
N LEU A 348 11.19 -1.59 -16.78
CA LEU A 348 11.05 -0.81 -18.01
C LEU A 348 12.38 -0.14 -18.37
N GLN A 349 12.79 -0.29 -19.63
CA GLN A 349 13.93 0.42 -20.20
C GLN A 349 13.46 1.69 -20.90
N LEU A 350 14.02 2.84 -20.50
CA LEU A 350 13.69 4.16 -20.99
C LEU A 350 14.81 4.67 -21.88
N SER A 351 14.50 5.06 -23.13
CA SER A 351 15.45 5.80 -23.95
C SER A 351 15.47 7.26 -23.52
N LEU A 352 16.58 7.72 -22.94
CA LEU A 352 16.76 9.11 -22.48
C LEU A 352 17.36 10.03 -23.53
N ARG A 353 17.97 9.45 -24.57
CA ARG A 353 18.29 10.24 -25.75
C ARG A 353 16.97 10.58 -26.40
N SER A 354 16.62 11.86 -26.37
CA SER A 354 15.71 12.41 -27.34
C SER A 354 16.24 11.96 -28.69
N SER A 355 15.58 10.98 -29.29
CA SER A 355 15.62 10.91 -30.73
C SER A 355 14.97 12.21 -31.14
N ALA A 356 15.78 13.24 -31.35
CA ALA A 356 15.48 14.35 -32.21
C ALA A 356 15.35 13.78 -33.64
N SER A 357 14.43 12.83 -33.80
CA SER A 357 13.68 12.61 -35.00
C SER A 357 12.96 13.94 -35.16
N ALA A 358 13.68 14.90 -35.75
CA ALA A 358 13.09 16.08 -36.34
C ALA A 358 11.79 15.61 -36.99
N PRO A 359 10.64 16.25 -36.68
CA PRO A 359 9.40 15.88 -37.34
C PRO A 359 9.73 15.91 -38.83
N ARG A 360 9.74 14.72 -39.46
CA ARG A 360 9.87 14.63 -40.89
C ARG A 360 8.66 15.38 -41.39
N SER A 361 8.86 16.65 -41.70
CA SER A 361 7.93 17.48 -42.43
C SER A 361 7.57 16.63 -43.62
N LEU A 362 6.37 16.05 -43.57
CA LEU A 362 5.75 15.39 -44.69
C LEU A 362 5.65 16.50 -45.73
N LYS A 363 6.67 16.58 -46.60
CA LYS A 363 6.53 17.25 -47.88
C LYS A 363 5.42 16.48 -48.58
N VAL A 364 4.23 17.04 -48.48
CA VAL A 364 3.09 16.70 -49.31
C VAL A 364 3.56 17.03 -50.73
N ASP A 365 4.01 16.00 -51.47
CA ASP A 365 4.18 16.11 -52.91
C ASP A 365 2.78 16.27 -53.51
N GLU A 366 2.40 17.54 -53.68
CA GLU A 366 1.26 17.98 -54.46
C GLU A 366 1.62 17.81 -55.94
N LYS A 367 1.15 16.72 -56.56
CA LYS A 367 1.11 16.60 -58.03
C LYS A 367 -0.17 15.90 -58.50
N THR A 368 -1.18 16.75 -58.79
CA THR A 368 -2.07 16.76 -59.97
C THR A 368 -1.83 15.58 -60.94
N THR A 369 -2.78 14.72 -61.36
CA THR A 369 -3.91 15.02 -62.28
C THR A 369 -4.80 13.76 -62.56
N ALA A 370 -6.10 13.81 -62.21
CA ALA A 370 -7.34 13.35 -62.92
C ALA A 370 -7.57 11.87 -63.45
N PRO A 371 -8.75 11.49 -64.01
CA PRO A 371 -9.89 10.89 -63.27
C PRO A 371 -10.55 9.63 -63.91
N ARG A 372 -11.33 8.84 -63.15
CA ARG A 372 -12.44 7.94 -63.62
C ARG A 372 -13.17 7.34 -62.39
N SER A 373 -14.38 7.77 -62.07
CA SER A 373 -15.70 7.31 -62.57
C SER A 373 -16.13 5.91 -62.08
N SER A 374 -16.88 5.86 -60.97
CA SER A 374 -18.11 5.08 -60.73
C SER A 374 -18.37 5.07 -59.21
N LYS A 375 -19.33 5.84 -58.67
CA LYS A 375 -20.79 5.58 -58.66
C LYS A 375 -21.13 4.36 -57.80
N ASP A 376 -21.41 4.56 -56.51
CA ASP A 376 -22.71 4.25 -55.92
C ASP A 376 -22.82 4.63 -54.43
N GLU A 377 -24.03 5.01 -54.07
CA GLU A 377 -24.45 5.76 -52.89
C GLU A 377 -24.67 4.89 -51.63
N LYS A 378 -24.35 5.43 -50.44
CA LYS A 378 -25.37 5.68 -49.41
C LYS A 378 -24.89 6.62 -48.28
N PRO A 379 -25.76 7.53 -47.77
CA PRO A 379 -25.37 8.64 -46.92
C PRO A 379 -25.61 8.36 -45.43
N GLY A 380 -24.70 8.81 -44.57
CA GLY A 380 -24.90 8.69 -43.13
C GLY A 380 -23.90 9.49 -42.29
N LYS A 381 -24.31 10.69 -41.88
CA LYS A 381 -23.74 11.55 -40.82
C LYS A 381 -22.44 12.28 -41.14
N ARG A 382 -22.63 13.46 -41.76
CA ARG A 382 -21.71 14.60 -41.76
C ARG A 382 -21.28 14.92 -40.32
N ALA A 383 -19.98 14.81 -40.04
CA ALA A 383 -19.34 15.57 -38.98
C ALA A 383 -19.31 17.04 -39.41
N ASN A 384 -20.00 17.90 -38.65
CA ASN A 384 -19.91 19.35 -38.81
C ASN A 384 -18.45 19.79 -38.62
N PRO A 385 -17.84 20.53 -39.56
CA PRO A 385 -16.63 21.28 -39.25
C PRO A 385 -17.01 22.30 -38.17
N SER A 386 -16.54 22.07 -36.95
CA SER A 386 -16.79 22.95 -35.81
C SER A 386 -16.25 24.34 -36.15
N VAL A 387 -17.16 25.27 -36.38
CA VAL A 387 -16.90 26.70 -36.34
C VAL A 387 -16.08 26.97 -35.06
N PRO A 388 -14.92 27.66 -35.12
CA PRO A 388 -14.19 28.00 -33.91
C PRO A 388 -15.13 28.79 -33.00
N SER A 389 -15.49 28.18 -31.87
CA SER A 389 -16.39 28.82 -30.90
C SER A 389 -15.80 30.16 -30.51
N ALA A 390 -16.63 31.19 -30.38
CA ALA A 390 -16.23 32.56 -30.04
C ALA A 390 -15.24 32.63 -28.85
N SER A 391 -15.31 31.66 -27.94
CA SER A 391 -14.38 31.49 -26.82
C SER A 391 -12.90 31.33 -27.21
N SER A 392 -12.56 30.80 -28.38
CA SER A 392 -11.16 30.61 -28.78
C SER A 392 -10.47 31.92 -29.15
N ARG A 393 -11.21 32.91 -29.67
CA ARG A 393 -10.66 34.22 -30.00
C ARG A 393 -10.43 35.04 -28.75
N GLU A 394 -11.43 35.07 -27.86
CA GLU A 394 -11.36 35.75 -26.57
C GLU A 394 -10.21 35.21 -25.70
N CYS A 395 -9.96 33.88 -25.70
CA CYS A 395 -8.83 33.31 -24.96
C CYS A 395 -7.47 33.77 -25.50
N ARG A 396 -7.31 33.92 -26.82
CA ARG A 396 -6.06 34.40 -27.44
C ARG A 396 -5.81 35.89 -27.14
N GLU A 397 -6.85 36.71 -27.22
CA GLU A 397 -6.77 38.14 -26.90
C GLU A 397 -6.50 38.36 -25.39
N PHE A 398 -7.11 37.53 -24.54
CA PHE A 398 -6.82 37.49 -23.10
C PHE A 398 -5.35 37.13 -22.82
N GLU A 399 -4.83 36.07 -23.45
CA GLU A 399 -3.45 35.60 -23.27
C GLU A 399 -2.42 36.65 -23.70
N ALA A 400 -2.63 37.29 -24.85
CA ALA A 400 -1.76 38.36 -25.34
C ALA A 400 -1.70 39.55 -24.37
N THR A 401 -2.87 39.96 -23.85
CA THR A 401 -2.98 41.07 -22.89
C THR A 401 -2.34 40.72 -21.55
N ALA A 402 -2.58 39.51 -21.04
CA ALA A 402 -2.00 39.03 -19.80
C ALA A 402 -0.46 39.01 -19.86
N HIS A 403 0.12 38.52 -20.97
CA HIS A 403 1.58 38.54 -21.16
C HIS A 403 2.15 39.95 -21.31
N SER A 404 1.43 40.89 -21.95
CA SER A 404 1.87 42.30 -22.03
C SER A 404 1.95 42.93 -20.64
N LEU A 405 0.88 42.81 -19.86
CA LEU A 405 0.82 43.36 -18.49
C LEU A 405 1.81 42.70 -17.54
N ALA A 406 2.08 41.39 -17.71
CA ALA A 406 3.11 40.70 -16.93
C ALA A 406 4.53 41.25 -17.18
N ARG A 407 4.80 41.85 -18.35
CA ARG A 407 6.07 42.52 -18.65
C ARG A 407 6.14 43.93 -18.05
N GLU A 408 5.01 44.63 -17.98
CA GLU A 408 4.90 45.99 -17.44
C GLU A 408 4.89 46.02 -15.89
N GLY A 409 4.47 44.93 -15.25
CA GLY A 409 4.61 44.72 -13.80
C GLY A 409 3.48 43.91 -13.18
N GLY A 410 3.80 43.06 -12.20
CA GLY A 410 2.84 42.12 -11.59
C GLY A 410 1.60 42.79 -10.98
N ASN A 411 1.73 44.00 -10.43
CA ASN A 411 0.61 44.72 -9.81
C ASN A 411 -0.49 45.13 -10.81
N GLN A 412 -0.09 45.53 -12.03
CA GLN A 412 -1.04 45.91 -13.08
C GLN A 412 -1.79 44.68 -13.60
N LEU A 413 -1.08 43.56 -13.77
CA LEU A 413 -1.68 42.28 -14.14
C LEU A 413 -2.74 41.85 -13.11
N CYS A 414 -2.42 41.82 -11.82
CA CYS A 414 -3.38 41.41 -10.79
C CYS A 414 -4.62 42.30 -10.75
N THR A 415 -4.44 43.61 -10.91
CA THR A 415 -5.56 44.57 -10.97
C THR A 415 -6.44 44.34 -12.19
N TRP A 416 -5.84 44.05 -13.35
CA TRP A 416 -6.56 43.72 -14.58
C TRP A 416 -7.29 42.38 -14.46
N LEU A 417 -6.64 41.33 -13.96
CA LEU A 417 -7.23 39.99 -13.76
C LEU A 417 -8.44 40.03 -12.82
N ARG A 418 -8.41 40.85 -11.76
CA ARG A 418 -9.56 41.05 -10.86
C ARG A 418 -10.76 41.68 -11.55
N LYS A 419 -10.58 42.43 -12.64
CA LYS A 419 -11.69 42.98 -13.45
C LYS A 419 -12.30 41.94 -14.39
N GLN A 420 -11.57 40.87 -14.70
CA GLN A 420 -12.05 39.82 -15.60
C GLN A 420 -13.11 38.93 -14.92
N GLY A 421 -14.01 38.38 -15.75
CA GLY A 421 -15.06 37.47 -15.30
C GLY A 421 -14.49 36.12 -14.88
N LYS A 422 -15.04 35.52 -13.81
CA LYS A 422 -14.63 34.19 -13.31
C LYS A 422 -14.69 33.11 -14.40
N ALA A 423 -15.70 33.18 -15.28
CA ALA A 423 -15.88 32.25 -16.39
C ALA A 423 -14.75 32.33 -17.42
N LEU A 424 -14.26 33.53 -17.73
CA LEU A 424 -13.15 33.74 -18.67
C LEU A 424 -11.84 33.19 -18.09
N LEU A 425 -11.55 33.51 -16.82
CA LEU A 425 -10.39 32.97 -16.10
C LEU A 425 -10.41 31.43 -16.07
N GLY A 426 -11.57 30.84 -15.76
CA GLY A 426 -11.74 29.39 -15.77
C GLY A 426 -11.59 28.76 -17.16
N THR A 427 -12.09 29.43 -18.20
CA THR A 427 -11.97 28.93 -19.59
C THR A 427 -10.52 28.96 -20.05
N TRP A 428 -9.80 30.04 -19.76
CA TRP A 428 -8.37 30.15 -20.08
C TRP A 428 -7.52 29.16 -19.27
N LEU A 429 -7.76 29.00 -17.96
CA LEU A 429 -7.06 27.98 -17.17
C LEU A 429 -7.32 26.57 -17.69
N ARG A 430 -8.56 26.27 -18.10
CA ARG A 430 -8.90 24.99 -18.73
C ARG A 430 -8.14 24.77 -20.03
N SER A 431 -8.00 25.79 -20.88
CA SER A 431 -7.24 25.67 -22.13
C SER A 431 -5.75 25.42 -21.90
N GLN A 432 -5.23 25.85 -20.75
CA GLN A 432 -3.86 25.59 -20.31
C GLN A 432 -3.71 24.29 -19.50
N GLY A 433 -4.78 23.53 -19.27
CA GLY A 433 -4.76 22.30 -18.47
C GLY A 433 -4.68 22.51 -16.96
N TRP A 434 -4.99 23.71 -16.45
CA TRP A 434 -4.94 24.06 -15.03
C TRP A 434 -6.30 23.86 -14.33
N PRO A 435 -6.31 23.60 -13.01
CA PRO A 435 -7.54 23.49 -12.22
C PRO A 435 -8.37 24.78 -12.25
N THR A 436 -9.69 24.64 -12.48
CA THR A 436 -10.64 25.77 -12.58
C THR A 436 -11.55 25.93 -11.35
N THR A 437 -11.33 25.14 -10.29
CA THR A 437 -12.09 25.20 -9.03
C THR A 437 -11.55 26.29 -8.11
N GLY A 438 -12.38 26.85 -7.22
CA GLY A 438 -11.93 27.83 -6.23
C GLY A 438 -12.66 29.16 -6.25
N SER A 439 -12.24 30.06 -5.35
CA SER A 439 -12.67 31.46 -5.31
C SER A 439 -12.14 32.23 -6.54
N LYS A 440 -12.66 33.44 -6.78
CA LYS A 440 -12.18 34.26 -7.91
C LYS A 440 -10.71 34.66 -7.71
N ASP A 441 -10.32 35.00 -6.48
CA ASP A 441 -8.96 35.41 -6.15
C ASP A 441 -7.96 34.26 -6.36
N GLU A 442 -8.31 33.03 -5.99
CA GLU A 442 -7.47 31.86 -6.30
C GLU A 442 -7.25 31.65 -7.80
N LEU A 443 -8.26 31.90 -8.63
CA LEU A 443 -8.11 31.81 -10.09
C LEU A 443 -7.22 32.93 -10.62
N VAL A 444 -7.33 34.14 -10.06
CA VAL A 444 -6.43 35.27 -10.39
C VAL A 444 -4.99 34.92 -10.06
N ASP A 445 -4.74 34.37 -8.86
CA ASP A 445 -3.39 33.99 -8.42
C ASP A 445 -2.78 32.91 -9.32
N ARG A 446 -3.57 31.91 -9.74
CA ARG A 446 -3.10 30.87 -10.68
C ARG A 446 -2.78 31.43 -12.05
N VAL A 447 -3.60 32.36 -12.58
CA VAL A 447 -3.31 33.00 -13.87
C VAL A 447 -2.05 33.87 -13.75
N ALA A 448 -1.92 34.66 -12.69
CA ALA A 448 -0.71 35.46 -12.44
C ALA A 448 0.55 34.59 -12.32
N PHE A 449 0.44 33.44 -11.67
CA PHE A 449 1.50 32.45 -11.58
C PHE A 449 1.84 31.84 -12.95
N ALA A 450 0.84 31.36 -13.70
CA ALA A 450 1.01 30.72 -15.00
C ALA A 450 1.65 31.66 -16.06
N VAL A 451 1.32 32.95 -16.00
CA VAL A 451 1.87 33.99 -16.90
C VAL A 451 3.28 34.45 -16.45
N GLY A 452 3.75 33.99 -15.30
CA GLY A 452 5.11 34.24 -14.79
C GLY A 452 5.30 35.56 -14.03
N ALA A 453 4.21 36.15 -13.51
CA ALA A 453 4.27 37.42 -12.79
C ALA A 453 4.73 37.28 -11.33
N VAL A 454 4.59 36.10 -10.72
CA VAL A 454 4.85 35.87 -9.27
C VAL A 454 6.34 35.58 -8.95
N GLY A 455 7.24 35.61 -9.94
CA GLY A 455 8.66 35.24 -9.75
C GLY A 455 9.70 36.34 -9.94
N LYS A 456 9.32 37.59 -10.22
CA LYS A 456 10.26 38.67 -10.62
C LYS A 456 10.43 39.81 -9.61
N VAL A 457 9.94 39.67 -8.38
CA VAL A 457 10.29 40.62 -7.31
C VAL A 457 11.69 40.22 -6.80
N ARG A 458 12.72 40.83 -7.40
CA ARG A 458 14.08 40.90 -6.83
C ARG A 458 14.45 42.35 -6.64
#